data_AF-A0A962KRU9-F1
#
_entry.id   AF-A0A962KRU9-F1
#
_cell.length_a   1.000
_cell.length_b   1.000
_cell.length_c   1.000
_cell.angle_alpha   90.00
_cell.angle_beta   90.00
_cell.angle_gamma   90.00
#
_symmetry.space_group_name_H-M   'P 1'
#
loop_
_entity.id
_entity.type
_entity.pdbx_description
1 polymer ?
#
loop_
_entity_poly.entity_id
_entity_poly.type
_entity_poly.pdbx_seq_one_letter_code
_entity_poly.pdbx_strand_id
1 'polypeptide(L)' 'MAKATYVKVRLESEAGTGYRYYAKRSARAEYKIQKKKYDPWAVNPETGKKGMHVMFVEKKMPPSKKQ' A
#
# COMPACT_ATOMS: atom_id res chain seq x y z
N MET A 1 -9.45 -25.05 12.28
CA MET A 1 -8.43 -24.06 11.86
C MET A 1 -8.79 -22.72 12.48
N ALA A 2 -7.96 -22.15 13.36
CA ALA A 2 -8.23 -20.83 13.91
C ALA A 2 -8.22 -19.80 12.77
N LYS A 3 -9.30 -19.01 12.62
CA LYS A 3 -9.36 -17.94 11.61
C LYS A 3 -8.19 -16.97 11.86
N ALA A 4 -7.45 -16.64 10.81
CA ALA A 4 -6.39 -15.64 10.90
C ALA A 4 -6.97 -14.32 11.41
N THR A 5 -6.35 -13.75 12.44
CA THR A 5 -6.75 -12.47 13.04
C THR A 5 -6.37 -11.27 12.16
N TYR A 6 -5.71 -11.53 11.02
CA TYR A 6 -5.23 -10.51 10.10
C TYR A 6 -5.54 -10.87 8.64
N VAL A 7 -5.69 -9.82 7.84
CA VAL A 7 -5.85 -9.87 6.38
C VAL A 7 -4.60 -9.29 5.73
N LYS A 8 -4.10 -9.94 4.67
CA LYS A 8 -3.07 -9.34 3.82
C LYS A 8 -3.71 -8.25 2.97
N VAL A 9 -3.04 -7.11 2.85
CA VAL A 9 -3.52 -5.96 2.09
C VAL A 9 -2.39 -5.40 1.23
N ARG A 10 -2.77 -4.75 0.12
CA ARG A 10 -1.84 -4.04 -0.77
C ARG A 10 -1.91 -2.57 -0.41
N LEU A 11 -0.77 -1.93 -0.21
CA LEU A 11 -0.67 -0.48 -0.04
C LEU A 11 -0.11 0.09 -1.34
N GLU A 12 -0.87 0.97 -1.99
CA GLU A 12 -0.52 1.56 -3.29
C GLU A 12 -0.12 3.02 -3.11
N SER A 13 0.95 3.43 -3.79
CA SER A 13 1.47 4.79 -3.74
C SER A 13 0.45 5.78 -4.34
N GLU A 14 0.17 6.86 -3.62
CA GLU A 14 -0.68 7.94 -4.14
C GLU A 14 0.00 8.77 -5.23
N ALA A 15 1.31 8.61 -5.44
CA ALA A 15 2.03 9.27 -6.53
C ALA A 15 1.76 8.66 -7.92
N GLY A 16 0.88 7.65 -8.03
CA GLY A 16 0.48 7.06 -9.32
C GLY A 16 1.56 6.24 -10.01
N THR A 17 2.68 5.95 -9.34
CA THR A 17 3.83 5.22 -9.87
C THR A 17 3.56 3.71 -10.04
N GLY A 18 2.47 3.21 -9.46
CA GLY A 18 2.17 1.78 -9.37
C GLY A 18 3.04 1.02 -8.35
N TYR A 19 3.93 1.71 -7.63
CA TYR A 19 4.73 1.12 -6.58
C TYR A 19 3.86 0.76 -5.37
N ARG A 20 4.17 -0.40 -4.76
CA ARG A 20 3.26 -1.02 -3.80
C ARG A 20 3.99 -1.84 -2.74
N TYR A 21 3.46 -1.74 -1.53
CA TYR A 21 3.87 -2.56 -0.39
C TYR A 21 2.78 -3.58 -0.05
N TYR A 22 3.18 -4.64 0.63
CA TYR A 22 2.27 -5.57 1.26
C TYR A 22 2.30 -5.38 2.77
N ALA A 23 1.13 -5.38 3.39
CA ALA A 23 0.98 -5.24 4.83
C ALA A 23 -0.05 -6.23 5.36
N LYS A 24 -0.05 -6.41 6.68
CA LYS A 24 -1.09 -7.12 7.41
C LYS A 24 -1.95 -6.11 8.15
N ARG A 25 -3.26 -6.19 8.00
CA ARG A 25 -4.25 -5.42 8.77
C ARG A 25 -5.00 -6.38 9.69
N SER A 26 -5.34 -5.93 10.90
CA SER A 26 -6.25 -6.70 11.76
C SER A 26 -7.59 -6.90 11.04
N ALA A 27 -8.12 -8.13 11.06
CA ALA A 27 -9.43 -8.41 10.50
C ALA A 27 -10.57 -7.67 11.20
N ARG A 28 -10.33 -7.15 12.42
CA ARG A 28 -11.28 -6.37 13.22
C ARG A 28 -11.18 -4.85 13.00
N ALA A 29 -10.18 -4.37 12.24
CA ALA A 29 -10.05 -2.94 12.04
C ALA A 29 -11.18 -2.42 11.12
N GLU A 30 -11.79 -1.32 11.49
CA GLU A 30 -12.83 -0.66 10.68
C GLU A 30 -12.23 0.34 9.68
N TYR A 31 -11.02 0.84 9.95
CA TYR A 31 -10.33 1.80 9.10
C TYR A 31 -9.40 1.14 8.08
N LYS A 32 -9.18 1.85 6.97
CA LYS A 32 -8.16 1.53 5.96
C LYS A 32 -6.80 2.03 6.42
N ILE A 33 -5.75 1.24 6.18
CA ILE A 33 -4.39 1.66 6.50
C ILE A 33 -3.94 2.74 5.51
N GLN A 34 -3.47 3.86 6.05
CA GLN A 34 -2.70 4.86 5.32
C GLN A 34 -1.36 5.03 6.01
N LYS A 35 -0.27 4.99 5.25
CA LYS A 35 1.09 5.14 5.79
C LYS A 35 1.94 5.97 4.86
N LYS A 36 2.68 6.93 5.41
CA LYS A 36 3.73 7.63 4.69
C LYS A 36 4.94 6.71 4.57
N LYS A 37 5.33 6.36 3.34
CA LYS A 37 6.47 5.49 3.04
C LYS A 37 7.25 6.03 1.84
N TYR A 38 8.47 5.55 1.69
CA TYR A 38 9.29 5.90 0.54
C TYR A 38 8.76 5.23 -0.74
N ASP A 39 8.58 6.03 -1.78
CA ASP A 39 8.38 5.56 -3.15
C ASP A 39 9.59 5.97 -3.99
N PRO A 40 10.42 5.02 -4.46
CA PRO A 40 11.60 5.32 -5.25
C PRO A 40 11.27 5.94 -6.62
N TRP A 41 10.05 5.79 -7.11
CA TRP A 41 9.63 6.26 -8.42
C TRP A 41 8.84 7.58 -8.38
N ALA A 42 8.43 8.03 -7.20
CA ALA A 42 7.69 9.28 -7.05
C ALA A 42 8.59 10.48 -7.36
N VAL A 43 8.11 11.45 -8.15
CA VAL A 43 8.88 12.63 -8.55
C VAL A 43 8.52 13.81 -7.67
N ASN A 44 9.51 14.36 -6.96
CA ASN A 44 9.30 15.51 -6.08
C ASN A 44 9.02 16.76 -6.93
N PRO A 45 7.86 17.43 -6.78
CA PRO A 45 7.50 18.59 -7.58
C PRO A 45 8.43 19.80 -7.35
N GLU A 46 9.05 19.91 -6.17
CA GLU A 46 9.92 21.05 -5.83
C GLU A 46 11.33 20.90 -6.42
N THR A 47 11.86 19.68 -6.45
CA THR A 47 13.25 19.42 -6.85
C THR A 47 13.39 18.73 -8.20
N GLY A 48 12.29 18.22 -8.77
CA GLY A 48 12.26 17.44 -10.00
C GLY A 48 12.93 16.06 -9.90
N LYS A 49 13.42 15.68 -8.72
CA LYS A 49 14.15 14.42 -8.51
C LYS A 49 13.20 13.26 -8.20
N LYS A 50 13.60 12.06 -8.60
CA LYS A 50 12.90 10.81 -8.24
C LYS A 50 13.21 10.42 -6.80
N GLY A 51 12.24 9.77 -6.16
CA GLY A 51 12.33 9.25 -4.81
C GLY A 51 11.82 10.25 -3.76
N MET A 52 10.65 9.97 -3.18
CA MET A 52 10.19 10.74 -2.02
C MET A 52 9.29 9.91 -1.10
N HIS A 53 9.10 10.40 0.13
CA HIS A 53 8.11 9.84 1.03
C HIS A 53 6.71 10.34 0.67
N VAL A 54 5.87 9.44 0.18
CA VAL A 54 4.48 9.69 -0.20
C VAL A 54 3.52 8.88 0.67
N MET A 55 2.26 9.26 0.64
CA MET A 55 1.21 8.46 1.27
C MET A 55 0.94 7.20 0.45
N PHE A 56 0.76 6.08 1.14
CA PHE A 56 0.31 4.84 0.57
C PHE A 56 -1.04 4.46 1.17
N VAL A 57 -1.99 4.11 0.31
CA VAL A 57 -3.37 3.80 0.69
C VAL A 57 -3.67 2.34 0.47
N GLU A 58 -4.43 1.74 1.39
CA GLU A 58 -4.91 0.37 1.28
C GLU A 58 -5.82 0.15 0.06
N LYS A 59 -5.43 -0.84 -0.75
CA LYS A 59 -6.16 -1.42 -1.86
C LYS A 59 -6.34 -2.92 -1.64
N LYS A 60 -7.34 -3.50 -2.31
CA LYS A 60 -7.65 -4.92 -2.27
C LYS A 60 -6.48 -5.73 -2.85
N MET A 61 -6.15 -6.87 -2.22
CA MET A 61 -5.20 -7.82 -2.79
C MET A 61 -5.74 -8.39 -4.10
N PRO A 62 -4.87 -8.66 -5.10
CA PRO A 62 -5.27 -9.41 -6.28
C PRO A 62 -5.77 -10.82 -5.88
N PRO A 63 -6.74 -11.37 -6.61
CA PRO A 63 -7.22 -12.72 -6.37
C PRO A 63 -6.07 -13.73 -6.51
N SER A 64 -6.05 -14.74 -5.65
CA SER A 64 -5.01 -15.78 -5.66
C SER A 64 -5.16 -16.78 -6.80
N LYS A 65 -6.38 -16.96 -7.30
CA LYS A 65 -6.65 -17.76 -8.50
C LYS A 65 -6.51 -16.85 -9.72
N LYS A 66 -5.71 -17.27 -10.70
CA LYS A 66 -5.84 -16.76 -12.06
C LYS A 66 -7.26 -17.09 -12.52
N GLN A 67 -7.98 -16.07 -12.99
CA GLN A 67 -9.20 -16.29 -13.77
C GLN A 67 -8.83 -16.96 -15.08
#